data_AF-A0A177ABI6-F1
#
_entry.id   AF-A0A177ABI6-F1
#
_cell.length_a   1.000
_cell.length_b   1.000
_cell.length_c   1.000
_cell.angle_alpha   90.00
_cell.angle_beta   90.00
_cell.angle_gamma   90.00
#
_symmetry.space_group_name_H-M   'P 1'
#
loop_
_entity.id
_entity.type
_entity.pdbx_description
1 polymer ?
#
loop_
_entity_poly.entity_id
_entity_poly.type
_entity_poly.pdbx_seq_one_letter_code
_entity_poly.pdbx_strand_id
1 'polypeptide(L)'
;MAPRRNAPVDPQLLRRLHNRVERRQPKPKTKRPPGYYQSLKTKHDDPTIVIKNQYASETECNLDVIRGKFKRFCHDEHLGDWRSVIKNCSRGTMISFTQHMYDKGRVSKRGAMTQYRAQFGMLYNKENGRLIDTNDRKEVLKYVDTLPLDRTVKSKPVLGVDDLLLLLNCHWARDKSVYRTERQRVQYALILLLLFGTGCQPAELVDAKRKRRDNPSSDDDDLEGDVDMGGIEGGTRLYDALCYEDVRLLVVHDPDNSVRDVLAMEVKLSHHKGHNKRPKPTIFFFTKVDDPIFCAITHFVSLALADDAFEAPSLTTPKRVFEHKIRGPVNCTELHWKEEMLKTPIFRRDDSEAALPYNQLRDPLNRLGKIAGIKEKLTSYCFRRGTANVVDHAATDAVRDQVMRHNANSALYNGHYANEKVRFDVQSAGLGRPSVDGVLRMLTHMSLMCDPRAPVHVPDEYLAALPPDPVITALEQEREQLKAGAYRIQGTSIEAEVRRLTAAIGSAKTKRRNIISQEFRDDYFRRRPTEDIERHNNGQHEEEYVEPVIEHQIPQRTQLVDLICPRVTDITPQNAVKRRI
;
A
#
# COMPACT_ATOMS: atom_id res chain seq x y z
N MET A 1 -29.40 -33.71 20.74
CA MET A 1 -28.90 -33.23 19.43
C MET A 1 -28.71 -34.43 18.51
N ALA A 2 -29.56 -34.58 17.49
CA ALA A 2 -29.28 -35.51 16.40
C ALA A 2 -28.12 -34.95 15.55
N PRO A 3 -27.18 -35.78 15.06
CA PRO A 3 -26.13 -35.30 14.17
C PRO A 3 -26.79 -34.78 12.89
N ARG A 4 -26.57 -33.50 12.57
CA ARG A 4 -26.97 -32.92 11.28
C ARG A 4 -26.38 -33.81 10.18
N ARG A 5 -27.24 -34.26 9.26
CA ARG A 5 -26.86 -34.97 8.03
C ARG A 5 -25.64 -34.30 7.39
N ASN A 6 -24.57 -35.07 7.18
CA ASN A 6 -23.34 -34.65 6.52
C ASN A 6 -23.69 -33.91 5.22
N ALA A 7 -23.46 -32.60 5.20
CA ALA A 7 -23.56 -31.82 3.98
C ALA A 7 -22.36 -32.23 3.10
N PRO A 8 -22.56 -32.66 1.86
CA PRO A 8 -21.46 -33.13 1.01
C PRO A 8 -20.39 -32.04 0.88
N VAL A 9 -19.12 -32.44 1.02
CA VAL A 9 -17.94 -31.56 0.86
C VAL A 9 -18.02 -30.87 -0.50
N ASP A 10 -18.10 -29.54 -0.51
CA ASP A 10 -18.05 -28.76 -1.76
C ASP A 10 -16.69 -28.97 -2.46
N PRO A 11 -16.66 -29.62 -3.65
CA PRO A 11 -15.43 -29.91 -4.37
C PRO A 11 -14.65 -28.64 -4.77
N GLN A 12 -15.34 -27.54 -5.06
CA GLN A 12 -14.68 -26.28 -5.44
C GLN A 12 -14.01 -25.62 -4.24
N LEU A 13 -14.68 -25.62 -3.08
CA LEU A 13 -14.08 -25.16 -1.82
C LEU A 13 -12.86 -26.01 -1.45
N LEU A 14 -12.97 -27.33 -1.50
CA LEU A 14 -11.86 -28.23 -1.16
C LEU A 14 -10.63 -28.00 -2.05
N ARG A 15 -10.83 -27.87 -3.36
CA ARG A 15 -9.75 -27.59 -4.32
C ARG A 15 -9.05 -26.26 -4.03
N ARG A 16 -9.82 -25.20 -3.74
CA ARG A 16 -9.27 -23.87 -3.41
C ARG A 16 -8.49 -23.92 -2.10
N LEU A 17 -9.06 -24.55 -1.06
CA LEU A 17 -8.40 -24.72 0.23
C LEU A 17 -7.06 -25.44 0.08
N HIS A 18 -7.04 -26.57 -0.65
CA HIS A 18 -5.81 -27.32 -0.90
C HIS A 18 -4.72 -26.46 -1.57
N ASN A 19 -5.06 -25.75 -2.65
CA ASN A 19 -4.12 -24.89 -3.36
C ASN A 19 -3.52 -23.79 -2.47
N ARG A 20 -4.31 -23.21 -1.56
CA ARG A 20 -3.83 -22.17 -0.65
C ARG A 20 -2.96 -22.72 0.47
N VAL A 21 -3.32 -23.87 1.02
CA VAL A 21 -2.52 -24.58 2.02
C VAL A 21 -1.13 -24.91 1.47
N GLU A 22 -1.05 -25.39 0.23
CA GLU A 22 0.23 -25.66 -0.45
C GLU A 22 1.09 -24.40 -0.61
N ARG A 23 0.49 -23.26 -0.97
CA ARG A 23 1.22 -21.98 -1.10
C ARG A 23 1.78 -21.46 0.22
N ARG A 24 1.16 -21.78 1.35
CA ARG A 24 1.62 -21.38 2.70
C ARG A 24 2.61 -22.35 3.33
N GLN A 25 3.04 -23.41 2.61
CA GLN A 25 4.05 -24.30 3.14
C GLN A 25 5.35 -23.53 3.46
N PRO A 26 5.97 -23.80 4.63
CA PRO A 26 7.15 -23.08 5.04
C PRO A 26 8.34 -23.39 4.13
N LYS A 27 9.02 -22.34 3.70
CA LYS A 27 10.30 -22.48 3.00
C LYS A 27 11.31 -23.19 3.93
N PRO A 28 12.09 -24.16 3.41
CA PRO A 28 13.09 -24.86 4.21
C PRO A 28 14.13 -23.88 4.77
N LYS A 29 14.54 -24.09 6.03
CA LYS A 29 15.60 -23.30 6.65
C LYS A 29 16.89 -23.50 5.85
N THR A 30 17.55 -22.40 5.47
CA THR A 30 18.82 -22.46 4.76
C THR A 30 19.92 -22.98 5.71
N LYS A 31 20.41 -24.20 5.49
CA LYS A 31 21.61 -24.70 6.17
C LYS A 31 22.84 -24.10 5.48
N ARG A 32 23.67 -23.38 6.23
CA ARG A 32 24.96 -22.86 5.75
C ARG A 32 26.08 -23.83 6.12
N PRO A 33 27.09 -24.01 5.27
CA PRO A 33 28.21 -24.89 5.60
C PRO A 33 29.04 -24.32 6.77
N PRO A 34 29.77 -25.19 7.51
CA PRO A 34 30.76 -24.75 8.49
C PRO A 34 31.76 -23.76 7.85
N GLY A 35 32.10 -22.69 8.56
CA GLY A 35 33.02 -21.66 8.06
C GLY A 35 32.40 -20.55 7.19
N TYR A 36 31.12 -20.64 6.79
CA TYR A 36 30.45 -19.60 5.97
C TYR A 36 30.53 -18.18 6.57
N TYR A 37 30.34 -18.04 7.89
CA TYR A 37 30.42 -16.73 8.54
C TYR A 37 31.87 -16.23 8.66
N GLN A 38 32.84 -17.13 8.77
CA GLN A 38 34.25 -16.76 8.79
C GLN A 38 34.70 -16.26 7.42
N SER A 39 34.25 -16.92 6.34
CA SER A 39 34.54 -16.46 4.97
C SER A 39 33.88 -15.12 4.65
N LEU A 40 32.71 -14.81 5.23
CA LEU A 40 32.11 -13.48 5.12
C LEU A 40 32.98 -12.40 5.77
N LYS A 41 33.55 -12.65 6.96
CA LYS A 41 34.46 -11.70 7.63
C LYS A 41 35.70 -11.45 6.78
N THR A 42 36.41 -12.52 6.43
CA THR A 42 37.63 -12.43 5.59
C THR A 42 37.38 -11.68 4.28
N LYS A 43 36.20 -11.87 3.67
CA LYS A 43 35.82 -11.18 2.44
C LYS A 43 35.55 -9.67 2.65
N HIS A 44 34.93 -9.27 3.74
CA HIS A 44 34.48 -7.88 3.92
C HIS A 44 35.44 -7.02 4.75
N ASP A 45 36.45 -7.63 5.37
CA ASP A 45 37.59 -6.92 5.99
C ASP A 45 38.64 -6.48 4.94
N ASP A 46 38.56 -7.00 3.71
CA ASP A 46 39.38 -6.54 2.57
C ASP A 46 38.91 -5.13 2.14
N PRO A 47 39.75 -4.09 2.26
CA PRO A 47 39.38 -2.70 1.93
C PRO A 47 39.10 -2.49 0.43
N THR A 48 39.46 -3.44 -0.44
CA THR A 48 39.14 -3.40 -1.86
C THR A 48 37.73 -3.93 -2.18
N ILE A 49 37.10 -4.66 -1.24
CA ILE A 49 35.78 -5.27 -1.42
C ILE A 49 34.70 -4.36 -0.84
N VAL A 50 34.27 -3.40 -1.66
CA VAL A 50 33.19 -2.45 -1.30
C VAL A 50 31.82 -3.01 -1.66
N ILE A 51 30.87 -2.93 -0.72
CA ILE A 51 29.46 -3.22 -0.99
C ILE A 51 28.91 -2.13 -1.91
N LYS A 52 28.67 -2.47 -3.18
CA LYS A 52 28.07 -1.54 -4.14
C LYS A 52 26.62 -1.23 -3.73
N ASN A 53 26.31 0.05 -3.60
CA ASN A 53 24.94 0.49 -3.39
C ASN A 53 24.08 0.13 -4.61
N GLN A 54 22.96 -0.52 -4.35
CA GLN A 54 21.89 -0.67 -5.34
C GLN A 54 21.06 0.62 -5.35
N TYR A 55 21.24 1.39 -6.42
CA TYR A 55 20.48 2.62 -6.66
C TYR A 55 19.13 2.28 -7.31
N ALA A 56 18.11 3.08 -7.00
CA ALA A 56 16.81 3.00 -7.70
C ALA A 56 16.98 3.46 -9.16
N SER A 57 16.10 3.02 -10.07
CA SER A 57 16.14 3.41 -11.50
C SER A 57 16.26 4.93 -11.70
N GLU A 58 15.45 5.70 -10.97
CA GLU A 58 15.46 7.17 -11.04
C GLU A 58 16.80 7.74 -10.57
N THR A 59 17.40 7.15 -9.55
CA THR A 59 18.73 7.55 -9.11
C THR A 59 19.77 7.25 -10.19
N GLU A 60 19.69 6.10 -10.84
CA GLU A 60 20.56 5.76 -11.97
C GLU A 60 20.39 6.74 -13.15
N CYS A 61 19.16 7.10 -13.49
CA CYS A 61 18.87 8.09 -14.53
C CYS A 61 19.47 9.47 -14.17
N ASN A 62 19.28 9.93 -12.93
CA ASN A 62 19.91 11.16 -12.44
C ASN A 62 21.45 11.09 -12.49
N LEU A 63 22.02 9.93 -12.18
CA LEU A 63 23.46 9.70 -12.30
C LEU A 63 23.94 9.70 -13.75
N ASP A 64 23.14 9.24 -14.71
CA ASP A 64 23.43 9.34 -16.15
C ASP A 64 23.46 10.81 -16.61
N VAL A 65 22.50 11.63 -16.17
CA VAL A 65 22.43 13.06 -16.51
C VAL A 65 23.66 13.82 -16.01
N ILE A 66 24.01 13.69 -14.73
CA ILE A 66 25.17 14.39 -14.17
C ILE A 66 26.49 13.86 -14.74
N ARG A 67 26.57 12.55 -15.06
CA ARG A 67 27.70 11.97 -15.77
C ARG A 67 27.83 12.55 -17.17
N GLY A 68 26.72 12.77 -17.88
CA GLY A 68 26.72 13.42 -19.18
C GLY A 68 27.27 14.85 -19.10
N LYS A 69 26.82 15.64 -18.12
CA LYS A 69 27.37 16.99 -17.87
C LYS A 69 28.86 16.95 -17.52
N PHE A 70 29.30 16.01 -16.69
CA PHE A 70 30.70 15.86 -16.31
C PHE A 70 31.59 15.40 -17.47
N LYS A 71 31.12 14.49 -18.33
CA LYS A 71 31.82 14.10 -19.56
C LYS A 71 32.07 15.30 -20.48
N ARG A 72 31.05 16.16 -20.65
CA ARG A 72 31.20 17.41 -21.43
C ARG A 72 32.24 18.34 -20.81
N PHE A 73 32.22 18.52 -19.49
CA PHE A 73 33.26 19.28 -18.79
C PHE A 73 34.67 18.72 -19.03
N CYS A 74 34.88 17.40 -18.87
CA CYS A 74 36.19 16.80 -19.11
C CYS A 74 36.67 16.96 -20.56
N HIS A 75 35.74 16.90 -21.52
CA HIS A 75 36.02 17.12 -22.93
C HIS A 75 36.40 18.58 -23.22
N ASP A 76 35.58 19.54 -22.78
CA ASP A 76 35.77 20.97 -23.05
C ASP A 76 37.05 21.52 -22.42
N GLU A 77 37.40 21.04 -21.23
CA GLU A 77 38.58 21.47 -20.48
C GLU A 77 39.79 20.55 -20.68
N HIS A 78 39.73 19.63 -21.65
CA HIS A 78 40.83 18.74 -22.04
C HIS A 78 41.44 17.92 -20.87
N LEU A 79 40.61 17.48 -19.92
CA LEU A 79 41.04 16.77 -18.71
C LEU A 79 41.25 15.26 -18.91
N GLY A 80 40.99 14.75 -20.12
CA GLY A 80 41.08 13.33 -20.45
C GLY A 80 39.83 12.52 -20.08
N ASP A 81 39.99 11.21 -19.87
CA ASP A 81 38.88 10.31 -19.57
C ASP A 81 38.20 10.65 -18.23
N TRP A 82 36.89 10.87 -18.27
CA TRP A 82 36.10 11.28 -17.12
C TRP A 82 36.21 10.31 -15.92
N ARG A 83 36.43 9.00 -16.16
CA ARG A 83 36.60 8.04 -15.05
C ARG A 83 37.92 8.26 -14.31
N SER A 84 38.98 8.61 -15.02
CA SER A 84 40.26 8.97 -14.39
C SER A 84 40.13 10.27 -13.60
N VAL A 85 39.44 11.26 -14.17
CA VAL A 85 39.22 12.57 -13.52
C VAL A 85 38.36 12.43 -12.26
N ILE A 86 37.26 11.66 -12.29
CA ILE A 86 36.39 11.49 -11.11
C ILE A 86 37.05 10.67 -10.00
N LYS A 87 37.95 9.74 -10.35
CA LYS A 87 38.71 8.96 -9.35
C LYS A 87 39.69 9.81 -8.57
N ASN A 88 40.36 10.73 -9.26
CA ASN A 88 41.35 11.64 -8.69
C ASN A 88 40.78 13.06 -8.48
N CYS A 89 39.46 13.18 -8.34
CA CYS A 89 38.78 14.47 -8.30
C CYS A 89 39.21 15.29 -7.08
N SER A 90 39.80 16.45 -7.33
CA SER A 90 40.20 17.41 -6.29
C SER A 90 39.09 18.42 -6.02
N ARG A 91 39.19 19.14 -4.90
CA ARG A 91 38.35 20.33 -4.64
C ARG A 91 38.36 21.32 -5.80
N GLY A 92 39.53 21.59 -6.39
CA GLY A 92 39.67 22.49 -7.54
C GLY A 92 38.89 22.00 -8.76
N THR A 93 38.94 20.69 -9.03
CA THR A 93 38.16 20.06 -10.11
C THR A 93 36.66 20.21 -9.89
N MET A 94 36.18 20.05 -8.65
CA MET A 94 34.76 20.22 -8.31
C MET A 94 34.28 21.66 -8.45
N ILE A 95 35.10 22.63 -8.03
CA ILE A 95 34.84 24.05 -8.20
C ILE A 95 34.79 24.41 -9.69
N SER A 96 35.77 23.96 -10.47
CA SER A 96 35.83 24.17 -11.92
C SER A 96 34.61 23.56 -12.63
N PHE A 97 34.21 22.33 -12.26
CA PHE A 97 32.99 21.72 -12.79
C PHE A 97 31.72 22.52 -12.43
N THR A 98 31.65 23.05 -11.21
CA THR A 98 30.53 23.91 -10.76
C THR A 98 30.45 25.19 -11.59
N GLN A 99 31.60 25.83 -11.85
CA GLN A 99 31.70 27.00 -12.71
C GLN A 99 31.32 26.67 -14.16
N HIS A 100 31.80 25.56 -14.71
CA HIS A 100 31.45 25.11 -16.07
C HIS A 100 29.94 24.85 -16.22
N MET A 101 29.30 24.25 -15.22
CA MET A 101 27.84 24.09 -15.21
C MET A 101 27.09 25.42 -15.24
N TYR A 102 27.64 26.46 -14.61
CA TYR A 102 27.07 27.81 -14.66
C TYR A 102 27.31 28.47 -16.03
N ASP A 103 28.56 28.53 -16.49
CA ASP A 103 28.95 29.26 -17.70
C ASP A 103 28.48 28.56 -19.00
N LYS A 104 28.83 27.29 -19.16
CA LYS A 104 28.57 26.51 -20.37
C LYS A 104 27.30 25.66 -20.26
N GLY A 105 27.01 25.16 -19.06
CA GLY A 105 25.81 24.38 -18.77
C GLY A 105 24.53 25.21 -18.56
N ARG A 106 24.65 26.55 -18.51
CA ARG A 106 23.55 27.52 -18.31
C ARG A 106 22.66 27.23 -17.09
N VAL A 107 23.23 26.60 -16.06
CA VAL A 107 22.51 26.33 -14.81
C VAL A 107 22.41 27.65 -14.03
N SER A 108 21.30 28.33 -14.18
CA SER A 108 21.07 29.65 -13.58
C SER A 108 20.44 29.61 -12.18
N LYS A 109 19.75 28.52 -11.82
CA LYS A 109 19.01 28.41 -10.55
C LYS A 109 19.86 27.77 -9.44
N ARG A 110 19.91 28.39 -8.26
CA ARG A 110 20.63 27.87 -7.08
C ARG A 110 20.18 26.47 -6.65
N GLY A 111 18.87 26.22 -6.70
CA GLY A 111 18.29 24.93 -6.34
C GLY A 111 18.78 23.80 -7.26
N ALA A 112 18.79 24.04 -8.57
CA ALA A 112 19.29 23.09 -9.57
C ALA A 112 20.77 22.79 -9.36
N MET A 113 21.61 23.83 -9.16
CA MET A 113 23.04 23.67 -8.87
C MET A 113 23.27 22.81 -7.61
N THR A 114 22.47 23.03 -6.56
CA THR A 114 22.55 22.25 -5.32
C THR A 114 22.21 20.77 -5.55
N GLN A 115 21.19 20.49 -6.36
CA GLN A 115 20.82 19.14 -6.73
C GLN A 115 21.91 18.45 -7.55
N TYR A 116 22.45 19.11 -8.58
CA TYR A 116 23.55 18.56 -9.38
C TYR A 116 24.80 18.29 -8.56
N ARG A 117 25.15 19.18 -7.60
CA ARG A 117 26.24 18.92 -6.65
C ARG A 117 26.01 17.65 -5.84
N ALA A 118 24.79 17.44 -5.33
CA ALA A 118 24.45 16.24 -4.58
C ALA A 118 24.53 14.98 -5.46
N GLN A 119 24.01 15.04 -6.69
CA GLN A 119 24.11 13.96 -7.67
C GLN A 119 25.56 13.65 -8.06
N PHE A 120 26.40 14.67 -8.20
CA PHE A 120 27.83 14.51 -8.46
C PHE A 120 28.52 13.78 -7.30
N GLY A 121 28.19 14.11 -6.05
CA GLY A 121 28.68 13.38 -4.88
C GLY A 121 28.26 11.91 -4.86
N MET A 122 27.06 11.59 -5.35
CA MET A 122 26.61 10.21 -5.52
C MET A 122 27.36 9.49 -6.65
N LEU A 123 27.61 10.17 -7.77
CA LEU A 123 28.42 9.63 -8.87
C LEU A 123 29.85 9.35 -8.39
N TYR A 124 30.46 10.27 -7.65
CA TYR A 124 31.78 10.08 -7.05
C TYR A 124 31.80 8.84 -6.15
N ASN A 125 30.81 8.69 -5.26
CA ASN A 125 30.72 7.52 -4.39
C ASN A 125 30.53 6.22 -5.17
N LYS A 126 29.76 6.26 -6.27
CA LYS A 126 29.56 5.10 -7.15
C LYS A 126 30.87 4.63 -7.81
N GLU A 127 31.70 5.56 -8.27
CA GLU A 127 32.96 5.24 -8.96
C GLU A 127 34.13 4.96 -8.01
N ASN A 128 34.13 5.55 -6.80
CA ASN A 128 35.23 5.45 -5.84
C ASN A 128 34.96 4.55 -4.63
N GLY A 129 33.71 4.17 -4.37
CA GLY A 129 33.32 3.40 -3.18
C GLY A 129 33.45 4.16 -1.85
N ARG A 130 33.72 5.48 -1.90
CA ARG A 130 33.84 6.35 -0.74
C ARG A 130 33.17 7.71 -0.97
N LEU A 131 32.76 8.36 0.12
CA LEU A 131 32.20 9.71 0.06
C LEU A 131 33.30 10.75 -0.22
N ILE A 132 32.91 11.84 -0.86
CA ILE A 132 33.74 13.05 -0.97
C ILE A 132 34.04 13.56 0.44
N ASP A 133 35.24 14.08 0.65
CA ASP A 133 35.61 14.72 1.91
C ASP A 133 34.57 15.77 2.32
N THR A 134 34.23 15.79 3.62
CA THR A 134 33.15 16.64 4.11
C THR A 134 33.51 18.11 4.04
N ASN A 135 34.79 18.48 4.22
CA ASN A 135 35.25 19.85 4.12
C ASN A 135 35.27 20.30 2.66
N ASP A 136 35.76 19.47 1.73
CA ASP A 136 35.71 19.78 0.31
C ASP A 136 34.27 20.00 -0.17
N ARG A 137 33.33 19.15 0.26
CA ARG A 137 31.90 19.32 -0.05
C ARG A 137 31.33 20.65 0.48
N LYS A 138 31.77 21.10 1.65
CA LYS A 138 31.37 22.39 2.24
C LYS A 138 31.99 23.56 1.48
N GLU A 139 33.26 23.48 1.09
CA GLU A 139 33.92 24.52 0.30
C GLU A 139 33.29 24.69 -1.08
N VAL A 140 32.96 23.59 -1.77
CA VAL A 140 32.21 23.67 -3.05
C VAL A 140 30.83 24.33 -2.85
N LEU A 141 30.15 24.04 -1.73
CA LEU A 141 28.89 24.72 -1.41
C LEU A 141 29.10 26.22 -1.17
N LYS A 142 30.13 26.64 -0.44
CA LYS A 142 30.48 28.06 -0.28
C LYS A 142 30.74 28.72 -1.63
N TYR A 143 31.42 28.04 -2.55
CA TYR A 143 31.64 28.55 -3.90
C TYR A 143 30.34 28.71 -4.71
N VAL A 144 29.39 27.77 -4.60
CA VAL A 144 28.06 27.92 -5.20
C VAL A 144 27.36 29.21 -4.71
N ASP A 145 27.66 29.64 -3.48
CA ASP A 145 27.09 30.86 -2.89
C ASP A 145 27.71 32.15 -3.45
N THR A 146 28.89 32.07 -4.09
CA THR A 146 29.54 33.21 -4.74
C THR A 146 29.08 33.41 -6.18
N LEU A 147 28.44 32.40 -6.79
CA LEU A 147 27.92 32.50 -8.15
C LEU A 147 26.66 33.39 -8.20
N PRO A 148 26.46 34.17 -9.28
CA PRO A 148 25.27 34.99 -9.47
C PRO A 148 24.07 34.14 -9.92
N LEU A 149 23.77 33.11 -9.13
CA LEU A 149 22.64 32.21 -9.35
C LEU A 149 21.35 32.87 -8.88
N ASP A 150 20.29 32.62 -9.62
CA ASP A 150 18.94 33.02 -9.29
C ASP A 150 18.45 32.26 -8.04
N ARG A 151 18.09 33.05 -7.02
CA ARG A 151 17.59 32.62 -5.70
C ARG A 151 16.10 32.88 -5.52
N THR A 152 15.41 33.32 -6.57
CA THR A 152 13.97 33.55 -6.57
C THR A 152 13.25 32.30 -6.10
N VAL A 153 12.45 32.46 -5.06
CA VAL A 153 11.60 31.40 -4.55
C VAL A 153 10.37 31.36 -5.45
N LYS A 154 10.15 30.23 -6.13
CA LYS A 154 8.91 30.02 -6.91
C LYS A 154 7.71 30.08 -5.96
N SER A 155 6.63 30.71 -6.44
CA SER A 155 5.32 30.68 -5.78
C SER A 155 4.94 29.25 -5.43
N LYS A 156 4.38 29.04 -4.23
CA LYS A 156 3.93 27.73 -3.79
C LYS A 156 2.40 27.70 -3.67
N PRO A 157 1.66 27.71 -4.79
CA PRO A 157 0.20 27.74 -4.74
C PRO A 157 -0.35 26.52 -4.01
N VAL A 158 -1.37 26.77 -3.21
CA VAL A 158 -2.10 25.78 -2.41
C VAL A 158 -3.48 25.65 -3.05
N LEU A 159 -3.98 24.42 -3.14
CA LEU A 159 -5.31 24.14 -3.69
C LEU A 159 -6.29 23.91 -2.53
N GLY A 160 -7.29 24.79 -2.41
CA GLY A 160 -8.37 24.67 -1.43
C GLY A 160 -9.61 23.96 -1.99
N VAL A 161 -10.66 23.85 -1.16
CA VAL A 161 -11.93 23.24 -1.55
C VAL A 161 -12.64 24.01 -2.67
N ASP A 162 -12.60 25.35 -2.63
CA ASP A 162 -13.21 26.19 -3.66
C ASP A 162 -12.48 26.04 -5.01
N ASP A 163 -11.16 25.91 -4.97
CA ASP A 163 -10.36 25.62 -6.17
C ASP A 163 -10.68 24.22 -6.72
N LEU A 164 -10.86 23.22 -5.85
CA LEU A 164 -11.29 21.89 -6.26
C LEU A 164 -12.66 21.92 -6.94
N LEU A 165 -13.62 22.66 -6.37
CA LEU A 165 -14.95 22.86 -6.96
C LEU A 165 -14.84 23.50 -8.34
N LEU A 166 -14.06 24.58 -8.45
CA LEU A 166 -13.81 25.28 -9.71
C LEU A 166 -13.24 24.33 -10.75
N LEU A 167 -12.23 23.52 -10.38
CA LEU A 167 -11.58 22.58 -11.28
C LEU A 167 -12.53 21.46 -11.73
N LEU A 168 -13.29 20.87 -10.80
CA LEU A 168 -14.27 19.84 -11.13
C LEU A 168 -15.40 20.40 -12.00
N ASN A 169 -15.92 21.59 -11.68
CA ASN A 169 -16.93 22.25 -12.49
C ASN A 169 -16.39 22.57 -13.89
N CYS A 170 -15.17 23.09 -14.00
CA CYS A 170 -14.54 23.34 -15.28
C CYS A 170 -14.36 22.04 -16.07
N HIS A 171 -13.90 20.97 -15.44
CA HIS A 171 -13.71 19.65 -16.05
C HIS A 171 -15.03 19.05 -16.60
N TRP A 172 -16.12 19.20 -15.87
CA TRP A 172 -17.42 18.67 -16.26
C TRP A 172 -18.19 19.56 -17.24
N ALA A 173 -18.20 20.88 -17.04
CA ALA A 173 -19.10 21.79 -17.75
C ALA A 173 -18.41 22.70 -18.78
N ARG A 174 -17.10 22.96 -18.65
CA ARG A 174 -16.38 23.98 -19.45
C ARG A 174 -15.29 23.41 -20.35
N ASP A 175 -14.67 22.29 -19.96
CA ASP A 175 -13.63 21.65 -20.75
C ASP A 175 -14.23 20.98 -21.99
N LYS A 176 -14.03 21.65 -23.13
CA LYS A 176 -14.43 21.19 -24.47
C LYS A 176 -13.43 20.20 -25.09
N SER A 177 -12.38 19.81 -24.35
CA SER A 177 -11.44 18.79 -24.81
C SER A 177 -12.19 17.50 -25.12
N VAL A 178 -11.91 16.95 -26.31
CA VAL A 178 -12.48 15.67 -26.73
C VAL A 178 -11.69 14.56 -26.04
N TYR A 179 -12.35 13.84 -25.14
CA TYR A 179 -11.87 12.55 -24.68
C TYR A 179 -12.32 11.49 -25.69
N ARG A 180 -11.47 10.49 -25.94
CA ARG A 180 -11.82 9.43 -26.88
C ARG A 180 -12.96 8.55 -26.34
N THR A 181 -13.01 8.40 -25.02
CA THR A 181 -14.12 7.80 -24.28
C THR A 181 -14.49 8.67 -23.08
N GLU A 182 -15.78 8.83 -22.78
CA GLU A 182 -16.24 9.60 -21.60
C GLU A 182 -15.81 8.93 -20.27
N ARG A 183 -15.37 7.67 -20.31
CA ARG A 183 -14.67 7.01 -19.19
C ARG A 183 -13.49 7.85 -18.69
N GLN A 184 -12.71 8.48 -19.58
CA GLN A 184 -11.59 9.33 -19.17
C GLN A 184 -12.03 10.54 -18.34
N ARG A 185 -13.18 11.13 -18.66
CA ARG A 185 -13.71 12.25 -17.89
C ARG A 185 -14.03 11.82 -16.45
N VAL A 186 -14.65 10.65 -16.27
CA VAL A 186 -14.95 10.08 -14.94
C VAL A 186 -13.66 9.75 -14.18
N GLN A 187 -12.69 9.10 -14.83
CA GLN A 187 -11.38 8.78 -14.24
C GLN A 187 -10.66 10.02 -13.75
N TYR A 188 -10.64 11.06 -14.57
CA TYR A 188 -9.92 12.28 -14.28
C TYR A 188 -10.49 12.98 -13.05
N ALA A 189 -11.82 13.08 -12.96
CA ALA A 189 -12.49 13.60 -11.78
C ALA A 189 -12.15 12.80 -10.52
N LEU A 190 -12.15 11.46 -10.61
CA LEU A 190 -11.73 10.60 -9.50
C LEU A 190 -10.26 10.84 -9.09
N ILE A 191 -9.35 11.03 -10.06
CA ILE A 191 -7.94 11.35 -9.75
C ILE A 191 -7.84 12.67 -8.97
N LEU A 192 -8.56 13.72 -9.38
CA LEU A 192 -8.56 15.00 -8.65
C LEU A 192 -9.04 14.83 -7.21
N LEU A 193 -10.11 14.06 -7.00
CA LEU A 193 -10.67 13.77 -5.68
C LEU A 193 -9.72 12.94 -4.81
N LEU A 194 -9.05 11.92 -5.38
CA LEU A 194 -8.06 11.13 -4.65
C LEU A 194 -6.80 11.94 -4.32
N LEU A 195 -6.32 12.78 -5.24
CA LEU A 195 -5.19 13.68 -4.97
C LEU A 195 -5.51 14.64 -3.83
N PHE A 196 -6.73 15.19 -3.81
CA PHE A 196 -7.17 16.10 -2.74
C PHE A 196 -7.36 15.39 -1.39
N GLY A 197 -8.02 14.23 -1.40
CA GLY A 197 -8.34 13.46 -0.19
C GLY A 197 -7.18 12.66 0.40
N THR A 198 -6.04 12.56 -0.29
CA THR A 198 -4.87 11.81 0.20
C THR A 198 -3.55 12.58 0.18
N GLY A 199 -3.44 13.66 -0.61
CA GLY A 199 -2.17 14.36 -0.83
C GLY A 199 -1.08 13.48 -1.46
N CYS A 200 -1.45 12.36 -2.09
CA CYS A 200 -0.50 11.42 -2.67
C CYS A 200 0.24 12.00 -3.88
N GLN A 201 1.36 11.35 -4.23
CA GLN A 201 2.02 11.63 -5.50
C GLN A 201 1.23 10.98 -6.64
N PRO A 202 1.19 11.60 -7.85
CA PRO A 202 0.51 11.03 -8.99
C PRO A 202 0.96 9.62 -9.36
N ALA A 203 2.26 9.35 -9.22
CA ALA A 203 2.88 8.04 -9.43
C ALA A 203 2.32 6.92 -8.52
N GLU A 204 1.56 7.27 -7.47
CA GLU A 204 0.87 6.31 -6.61
C GLU A 204 -0.52 5.92 -7.17
N LEU A 205 -1.07 6.72 -8.09
CA LEU A 205 -2.35 6.50 -8.74
C LEU A 205 -2.18 5.96 -10.16
N VAL A 206 -1.26 6.55 -10.92
CA VAL A 206 -1.04 6.30 -12.35
C VAL A 206 0.35 5.71 -12.59
N ASP A 207 0.55 5.06 -13.74
CA ASP A 207 1.80 4.38 -14.06
C ASP A 207 2.98 5.35 -14.09
N ALA A 208 3.91 5.10 -13.18
CA ALA A 208 5.12 5.89 -12.99
C ALA A 208 6.21 5.57 -14.02
N LYS A 209 6.10 4.45 -14.77
CA LYS A 209 7.16 3.99 -15.67
C LYS A 209 7.44 5.02 -16.77
N ARG A 210 8.63 5.61 -16.73
CA ARG A 210 9.17 6.41 -17.86
C ARG A 210 9.47 5.50 -19.05
N LYS A 211 9.08 5.92 -20.26
CA LYS A 211 9.72 5.41 -21.48
C LYS A 211 11.21 5.77 -21.38
N ARG A 212 12.13 4.80 -21.52
CA ARG A 212 13.57 5.10 -21.63
C ARG A 212 13.75 6.19 -22.68
N ARG A 213 14.44 7.29 -22.33
CA ARG A 213 14.80 8.31 -23.32
C ARG A 213 15.85 7.71 -24.24
N ASP A 214 15.57 7.64 -25.53
CA ASP A 214 16.52 7.18 -26.54
C ASP A 214 17.69 8.18 -26.73
N ASN A 215 17.57 9.41 -26.20
CA ASN A 215 18.63 10.42 -26.22
C ASN A 215 18.70 11.24 -24.91
N PRO A 216 19.80 11.18 -24.12
CA PRO A 216 19.97 11.93 -22.86
C PRO A 216 20.20 13.45 -23.00
N SER A 217 20.20 13.99 -24.22
CA SER A 217 20.77 15.31 -24.57
C SER A 217 19.75 16.44 -24.74
N SER A 218 18.46 16.21 -24.49
CA SER A 218 17.41 17.23 -24.65
C SER A 218 17.34 18.13 -23.41
N ASP A 219 17.65 19.42 -23.58
CA ASP A 219 17.71 20.46 -22.54
C ASP A 219 16.33 21.02 -22.11
N ASP A 220 15.32 20.15 -21.98
CA ASP A 220 14.03 20.56 -21.38
C ASP A 220 14.11 20.46 -19.86
N ASP A 221 14.77 21.45 -19.24
CA ASP A 221 14.88 21.65 -17.79
C ASP A 221 13.58 22.25 -17.21
N ASP A 222 12.46 21.56 -17.37
CA ASP A 222 11.29 21.76 -16.52
C ASP A 222 11.44 20.84 -15.29
N LEU A 223 12.28 21.28 -14.34
CA LEU A 223 12.54 20.63 -13.05
C LEU A 223 11.29 20.72 -12.13
N GLU A 224 10.18 20.12 -12.54
CA GLU A 224 9.25 19.50 -11.60
C GLU A 224 9.85 18.12 -11.32
N GLY A 225 10.10 17.79 -10.04
CA GLY A 225 10.72 16.52 -9.65
C GLY A 225 9.84 15.34 -10.05
N ASP A 226 9.99 14.87 -11.28
CA ASP A 226 9.37 13.66 -11.81
C ASP A 226 9.93 12.46 -11.04
N VAL A 227 9.13 11.93 -10.12
CA VAL A 227 9.48 10.77 -9.31
C VAL A 227 9.10 9.51 -10.08
N ASP A 228 10.05 8.93 -10.83
CA ASP A 228 9.93 7.53 -11.26
C ASP A 228 10.09 6.63 -10.03
N MET A 229 9.10 5.76 -9.85
CA MET A 229 8.99 4.82 -8.74
C MET A 229 9.57 3.48 -9.18
N GLY A 230 10.88 3.45 -9.44
CA GLY A 230 11.55 2.30 -10.06
C GLY A 230 11.19 0.94 -9.47
N GLY A 231 10.49 0.10 -10.22
CA GLY A 231 10.29 -1.30 -9.88
C GLY A 231 11.51 -2.16 -10.25
N ILE A 232 11.97 -3.02 -9.34
CA ILE A 232 12.67 -4.25 -9.69
C ILE A 232 11.71 -5.40 -9.40
N GLU A 233 11.61 -6.30 -10.38
CA GLU A 233 10.75 -7.47 -10.42
C GLU A 233 10.78 -8.28 -9.12
N GLY A 234 9.62 -8.29 -8.45
CA GLY A 234 9.39 -9.08 -7.26
C GLY A 234 7.90 -9.37 -7.11
N GLY A 235 7.32 -10.13 -8.05
CA GLY A 235 5.98 -10.70 -7.93
C GLY A 235 4.84 -9.94 -8.62
N THR A 236 4.71 -10.13 -9.94
CA THR A 236 3.43 -10.22 -10.68
C THR A 236 2.45 -9.04 -10.65
N ARG A 237 2.91 -7.78 -10.83
CA ARG A 237 2.09 -6.67 -11.36
C ARG A 237 2.75 -6.09 -12.62
N LEU A 238 1.97 -5.85 -13.67
CA LEU A 238 2.47 -5.28 -14.93
C LEU A 238 2.75 -3.77 -14.81
N TYR A 239 1.97 -3.09 -13.97
CA TYR A 239 2.01 -1.63 -13.78
C TYR A 239 2.17 -1.26 -12.30
N ASP A 240 2.93 -0.21 -12.04
CA ASP A 240 3.06 0.41 -10.72
C ASP A 240 2.01 1.53 -10.62
N ALA A 241 0.74 1.14 -10.51
CA ALA A 241 -0.43 2.03 -10.51
C ALA A 241 -1.49 1.52 -9.51
N LEU A 242 -2.53 2.33 -9.25
CA LEU A 242 -3.64 1.94 -8.38
C LEU A 242 -4.54 0.92 -9.09
N CYS A 243 -4.67 -0.28 -8.52
CA CYS A 243 -5.50 -1.37 -9.04
C CYS A 243 -6.71 -1.63 -8.12
N TYR A 244 -7.66 -2.44 -8.59
CA TYR A 244 -8.84 -2.82 -7.79
C TYR A 244 -8.48 -3.49 -6.46
N GLU A 245 -7.41 -4.31 -6.40
CA GLU A 245 -6.97 -4.92 -5.14
C GLU A 245 -6.47 -3.93 -4.09
N ASP A 246 -6.15 -2.70 -4.50
CA ASP A 246 -5.71 -1.62 -3.62
C ASP A 246 -6.90 -0.81 -3.08
N VAL A 247 -8.13 -1.09 -3.53
CA VAL A 247 -9.36 -0.39 -3.11
C VAL A 247 -10.35 -1.39 -2.53
N ARG A 248 -10.91 -1.12 -1.35
CA ARG A 248 -12.04 -1.90 -0.79
C ARG A 248 -13.27 -1.02 -0.73
N LEU A 249 -14.40 -1.55 -1.21
CA LEU A 249 -15.69 -0.89 -1.12
C LEU A 249 -16.53 -1.60 -0.06
N LEU A 250 -16.94 -0.87 0.96
CA LEU A 250 -17.54 -1.40 2.18
C LEU A 250 -18.88 -0.71 2.44
N VAL A 251 -19.89 -1.48 2.82
CA VAL A 251 -21.10 -0.95 3.47
C VAL A 251 -20.95 -1.17 4.97
N VAL A 252 -20.96 -0.10 5.75
CA VAL A 252 -20.64 -0.09 7.18
C VAL A 252 -21.82 0.45 7.97
N HIS A 253 -22.16 -0.20 9.08
CA HIS A 253 -23.20 0.31 9.98
C HIS A 253 -22.69 1.58 10.67
N ASP A 254 -23.47 2.67 10.62
CA ASP A 254 -23.11 3.90 11.30
C ASP A 254 -23.43 3.79 12.80
N PRO A 255 -22.41 3.75 13.68
CA PRO A 255 -22.64 3.60 15.12
C PRO A 255 -23.31 4.84 15.74
N ASP A 256 -23.18 6.01 15.11
CA ASP A 256 -23.73 7.27 15.61
C ASP A 256 -25.13 7.53 15.02
N ASN A 257 -25.49 6.83 13.94
CA ASN A 257 -26.81 6.90 13.30
C ASN A 257 -27.34 5.51 12.92
N SER A 258 -28.01 4.87 13.90
CA SER A 258 -28.62 3.54 13.76
C SER A 258 -29.62 3.36 12.59
N VAL A 259 -30.00 4.44 11.89
CA VAL A 259 -30.99 4.42 10.81
C VAL A 259 -30.36 4.20 9.43
N ARG A 260 -29.05 4.43 9.24
CA ARG A 260 -28.43 4.39 7.91
C ARG A 260 -27.08 3.69 7.88
N ASP A 261 -26.98 2.66 7.05
CA ASP A 261 -25.68 2.13 6.63
C ASP A 261 -24.99 3.12 5.68
N VAL A 262 -23.67 3.20 5.77
CA VAL A 262 -22.83 4.14 5.02
C VAL A 262 -21.91 3.37 4.08
N LEU A 263 -21.90 3.79 2.81
CA LEU A 263 -20.93 3.31 1.83
C LEU A 263 -19.60 4.04 2.06
N ALA A 264 -18.56 3.26 2.29
CA ALA A 264 -17.19 3.70 2.54
C ALA A 264 -16.22 3.01 1.57
N MET A 265 -15.13 3.71 1.24
CA MET A 265 -14.08 3.23 0.37
C MET A 265 -12.73 3.35 1.09
N GLU A 266 -12.02 2.23 1.21
CA GLU A 266 -10.63 2.21 1.68
C GLU A 266 -9.70 2.25 0.46
N VAL A 267 -8.75 3.19 0.42
CA VAL A 267 -7.76 3.30 -0.66
C VAL A 267 -6.36 3.09 -0.09
N LYS A 268 -5.73 1.97 -0.45
CA LYS A 268 -4.39 1.59 -0.03
C LYS A 268 -3.34 2.07 -1.02
N LEU A 269 -2.51 3.00 -0.58
CA LEU A 269 -1.42 3.54 -1.38
C LEU A 269 -0.09 2.92 -0.94
N SER A 270 0.46 2.04 -1.78
CA SER A 270 1.66 1.25 -1.48
C SER A 270 2.91 1.74 -2.23
N HIS A 271 2.76 2.30 -3.44
CA HIS A 271 3.84 2.61 -4.38
C HIS A 271 4.47 4.01 -4.19
N HIS A 272 4.70 4.41 -2.94
CA HIS A 272 5.27 5.72 -2.60
C HIS A 272 6.81 5.73 -2.71
N LYS A 273 7.40 6.93 -2.80
CA LYS A 273 8.86 7.14 -2.91
C LYS A 273 9.68 6.34 -1.90
N GLY A 274 10.49 5.39 -2.40
CA GLY A 274 11.38 4.56 -1.58
C GLY A 274 10.76 3.26 -1.04
N HIS A 275 9.52 2.92 -1.43
CA HIS A 275 8.80 1.73 -0.92
C HIS A 275 9.59 0.42 -1.06
N ASN A 276 10.38 0.23 -2.13
CA ASN A 276 11.22 -0.97 -2.31
C ASN A 276 12.18 -1.25 -1.14
N LYS A 277 12.68 -0.19 -0.50
CA LYS A 277 13.62 -0.31 0.62
C LYS A 277 12.89 -0.31 1.96
N ARG A 278 11.80 0.45 2.06
CA ARG A 278 11.01 0.63 3.29
C ARG A 278 9.52 0.71 2.93
N PRO A 279 8.81 -0.43 2.82
CA PRO A 279 7.39 -0.41 2.52
C PRO A 279 6.62 0.24 3.67
N LYS A 280 5.73 1.16 3.30
CA LYS A 280 4.86 1.94 4.19
C LYS A 280 3.52 2.14 3.47
N PRO A 281 2.73 1.07 3.31
CA PRO A 281 1.38 1.23 2.80
C PRO A 281 0.60 2.16 3.72
N THR A 282 -0.21 3.03 3.13
CA THR A 282 -1.06 3.96 3.88
C THR A 282 -2.46 3.88 3.33
N ILE A 283 -3.44 3.62 4.20
CA ILE A 283 -4.84 3.43 3.85
C ILE A 283 -5.63 4.69 4.23
N PHE A 284 -6.28 5.27 3.23
CA PHE A 284 -7.16 6.43 3.36
C PHE A 284 -8.62 5.98 3.27
N PHE A 285 -9.51 6.71 3.93
CA PHE A 285 -10.93 6.43 3.94
C PHE A 285 -11.68 7.53 3.22
N PHE A 286 -12.67 7.13 2.44
CA PHE A 286 -13.64 8.01 1.81
C PHE A 286 -15.03 7.52 2.21
N THR A 287 -15.90 8.45 2.56
CA THR A 287 -17.33 8.20 2.75
C THR A 287 -18.10 8.86 1.61
N LYS A 288 -19.36 8.47 1.46
CA LYS A 288 -20.27 9.14 0.53
C LYS A 288 -20.38 10.63 0.88
N VAL A 289 -20.26 11.47 -0.14
CA VAL A 289 -20.55 12.90 -0.07
C VAL A 289 -21.88 13.14 -0.75
N ASP A 290 -22.73 13.99 -0.15
CA ASP A 290 -24.07 14.26 -0.67
C ASP A 290 -24.01 14.91 -2.05
N ASP A 291 -23.06 15.83 -2.25
CA ASP A 291 -22.77 16.43 -3.54
C ASP A 291 -21.98 15.44 -4.45
N PRO A 292 -22.59 14.95 -5.55
CA PRO A 292 -21.96 13.93 -6.40
C PRO A 292 -20.64 14.38 -7.01
N ILE A 293 -20.46 15.69 -7.24
CA ILE A 293 -19.24 16.26 -7.80
C ILE A 293 -18.02 16.02 -6.90
N PHE A 294 -18.21 16.01 -5.57
CA PHE A 294 -17.16 15.74 -4.59
C PHE A 294 -17.09 14.26 -4.15
N CYS A 295 -18.05 13.44 -4.58
CA CYS A 295 -18.14 12.05 -4.13
C CYS A 295 -17.19 11.15 -4.93
N ALA A 296 -16.02 10.85 -4.37
CA ALA A 296 -15.05 9.92 -4.97
C ALA A 296 -15.67 8.53 -5.21
N ILE A 297 -16.52 8.07 -4.29
CA ILE A 297 -17.21 6.78 -4.40
C ILE A 297 -18.13 6.74 -5.64
N THR A 298 -18.84 7.82 -5.95
CA THR A 298 -19.71 7.90 -7.15
C THR A 298 -18.92 7.67 -8.44
N HIS A 299 -17.78 8.33 -8.56
CA HIS A 299 -16.91 8.19 -9.71
C HIS A 299 -16.28 6.79 -9.77
N PHE A 300 -15.80 6.27 -8.64
CA PHE A 300 -15.21 4.93 -8.55
C PHE A 300 -16.21 3.82 -8.90
N VAL A 301 -17.42 3.85 -8.32
CA VAL A 301 -18.47 2.87 -8.61
C VAL A 301 -18.88 2.91 -10.08
N SER A 302 -18.90 4.09 -10.70
CA SER A 302 -19.19 4.23 -12.13
C SER A 302 -18.14 3.52 -13.00
N LEU A 303 -16.85 3.59 -12.63
CA LEU A 303 -15.78 2.83 -13.28
C LEU A 303 -15.91 1.33 -13.02
N ALA A 304 -16.20 0.93 -11.77
CA ALA A 304 -16.36 -0.47 -11.39
C ALA A 304 -17.52 -1.16 -12.13
N LEU A 305 -18.64 -0.44 -12.31
CA LEU A 305 -19.78 -0.92 -13.10
C LEU A 305 -19.46 -1.00 -14.59
N ALA A 306 -18.78 0.02 -15.13
CA ALA A 306 -18.36 0.01 -16.53
C ALA A 306 -17.35 -1.11 -16.85
N ASP A 307 -16.56 -1.51 -15.86
CA ASP A 307 -15.58 -2.58 -15.97
C ASP A 307 -16.15 -3.98 -15.63
N ASP A 308 -17.43 -4.08 -15.24
CA ASP A 308 -18.04 -5.33 -14.73
C ASP A 308 -17.18 -5.98 -13.62
N ALA A 309 -16.74 -5.17 -12.66
CA ALA A 309 -15.69 -5.54 -11.72
C ALA A 309 -16.17 -6.32 -10.48
N PHE A 310 -17.46 -6.24 -10.12
CA PHE A 310 -18.01 -6.83 -8.90
C PHE A 310 -18.06 -8.36 -8.97
N GLU A 311 -17.64 -9.04 -7.90
CA GLU A 311 -17.74 -10.50 -7.79
C GLU A 311 -19.20 -10.97 -7.71
N ALA A 312 -20.05 -10.21 -7.02
CA ALA A 312 -21.48 -10.46 -6.91
C ALA A 312 -22.20 -10.16 -8.24
N PRO A 313 -22.71 -11.18 -8.98
CA PRO A 313 -23.33 -10.98 -10.30
C PRO A 313 -24.57 -10.10 -10.27
N SER A 314 -25.21 -9.94 -9.10
CA SER A 314 -26.37 -9.08 -8.94
C SER A 314 -26.01 -7.58 -8.88
N LEU A 315 -24.77 -7.18 -8.59
CA LEU A 315 -24.36 -5.78 -8.46
C LEU A 315 -24.09 -5.10 -9.82
N THR A 316 -25.10 -5.07 -10.68
CA THR A 316 -25.00 -4.60 -12.08
C THR A 316 -25.48 -3.17 -12.30
N THR A 317 -26.06 -2.52 -11.29
CA THR A 317 -26.62 -1.17 -11.41
C THR A 317 -26.18 -0.28 -10.26
N PRO A 318 -26.10 1.05 -10.47
CA PRO A 318 -25.79 1.99 -9.39
C PRO A 318 -26.74 1.85 -8.22
N LYS A 319 -28.04 1.67 -8.48
CA LYS A 319 -29.07 1.48 -7.46
C LYS A 319 -28.72 0.34 -6.51
N ARG A 320 -28.35 -0.83 -7.06
CA ARG A 320 -28.01 -2.02 -6.25
C ARG A 320 -26.74 -1.83 -5.41
N VAL A 321 -25.80 -0.99 -5.85
CA VAL A 321 -24.58 -0.68 -5.08
C VAL A 321 -24.86 0.37 -4.00
N PHE A 322 -25.51 1.48 -4.35
CA PHE A 322 -25.74 2.61 -3.44
C PHE A 322 -26.86 2.40 -2.41
N GLU A 323 -27.82 1.52 -2.71
CA GLU A 323 -28.93 1.20 -1.79
C GLU A 323 -28.71 -0.14 -1.06
N HIS A 324 -27.55 -0.77 -1.22
CA HIS A 324 -27.23 -2.00 -0.49
C HIS A 324 -27.26 -1.75 1.02
N LYS A 325 -27.88 -2.67 1.76
CA LYS A 325 -27.98 -2.62 3.22
C LYS A 325 -27.35 -3.86 3.82
N ILE A 326 -26.76 -3.68 4.99
CA ILE A 326 -26.19 -4.78 5.76
C ILE A 326 -27.32 -5.70 6.22
N ARG A 327 -27.04 -7.01 6.17
CA ARG A 327 -27.94 -8.07 6.62
C ARG A 327 -27.14 -9.06 7.48
N GLY A 328 -27.81 -9.64 8.46
CA GLY A 328 -27.22 -10.57 9.42
C GLY A 328 -26.52 -9.86 10.59
N PRO A 329 -25.83 -10.63 11.44
CA PRO A 329 -25.23 -10.16 12.69
C PRO A 329 -23.87 -9.44 12.48
N VAL A 330 -23.64 -8.84 11.31
CA VAL A 330 -22.36 -8.23 10.93
C VAL A 330 -22.44 -6.70 10.98
N ASN A 331 -21.30 -6.05 11.21
CA ASN A 331 -21.22 -4.58 11.21
C ASN A 331 -20.79 -3.98 9.86
N CYS A 332 -20.35 -4.84 8.93
CA CYS A 332 -19.81 -4.44 7.65
C CYS A 332 -19.97 -5.54 6.61
N THR A 333 -20.34 -5.16 5.39
CA THR A 333 -20.37 -6.03 4.21
C THR A 333 -19.42 -5.47 3.16
N GLU A 334 -18.44 -6.27 2.73
CA GLU A 334 -17.52 -5.89 1.65
C GLU A 334 -18.09 -6.25 0.28
N LEU A 335 -18.01 -5.32 -0.66
CA LEU A 335 -18.38 -5.51 -2.07
C LEU A 335 -17.12 -5.96 -2.82
N HIS A 336 -16.90 -7.28 -2.89
CA HIS A 336 -15.69 -7.86 -3.48
C HIS A 336 -15.58 -7.66 -5.00
N TRP A 337 -14.33 -7.69 -5.47
CA TRP A 337 -13.98 -7.69 -6.89
C TRP A 337 -13.76 -9.11 -7.41
N LYS A 338 -14.03 -9.32 -8.70
CA LYS A 338 -13.65 -10.55 -9.41
C LYS A 338 -12.13 -10.76 -9.33
N GLU A 339 -11.69 -12.03 -9.27
CA GLU A 339 -10.26 -12.36 -9.08
C GLU A 339 -9.40 -11.88 -10.25
N GLU A 340 -9.93 -11.92 -11.47
CA GLU A 340 -9.32 -11.40 -12.69
C GLU A 340 -9.17 -9.86 -12.70
N MET A 341 -9.97 -9.14 -11.91
CA MET A 341 -9.96 -7.67 -11.86
C MET A 341 -8.99 -7.10 -10.85
N LEU A 342 -8.57 -7.89 -9.86
CA LEU A 342 -7.72 -7.45 -8.74
C LEU A 342 -6.47 -6.67 -9.20
N LYS A 343 -5.80 -7.17 -10.25
CA LYS A 343 -4.56 -6.57 -10.77
C LYS A 343 -4.78 -5.54 -11.87
N THR A 344 -6.03 -5.30 -12.25
CA THR A 344 -6.38 -4.39 -13.33
C THR A 344 -6.30 -2.95 -12.83
N PRO A 345 -5.58 -2.05 -13.53
CA PRO A 345 -5.51 -0.65 -13.18
C PRO A 345 -6.90 0.01 -13.21
N ILE A 346 -7.20 0.87 -12.25
CA ILE A 346 -8.45 1.66 -12.23
C ILE A 346 -8.37 2.77 -13.30
N PHE A 347 -7.19 3.40 -13.40
CA PHE A 347 -6.90 4.46 -14.35
C PHE A 347 -6.17 3.89 -15.57
N ARG A 348 -6.84 3.91 -16.72
CA ARG A 348 -6.43 3.28 -17.97
C ARG A 348 -6.27 4.28 -19.11
N ARG A 349 -5.44 3.91 -20.08
CA ARG A 349 -5.31 4.61 -21.37
C ARG A 349 -6.59 4.43 -22.19
N ASP A 350 -6.70 5.23 -23.24
CA ASP A 350 -7.74 5.03 -24.24
C ASP A 350 -7.65 3.65 -24.90
N ASP A 351 -8.80 3.00 -25.02
CA ASP A 351 -9.00 1.73 -25.72
C ASP A 351 -7.99 0.63 -25.32
N SER A 352 -7.53 0.66 -24.06
CA SER A 352 -6.51 -0.25 -23.58
C SER A 352 -6.69 -0.55 -22.10
N GLU A 353 -6.42 -1.80 -21.73
CA GLU A 353 -6.32 -2.24 -20.35
C GLU A 353 -5.03 -1.76 -19.66
N ALA A 354 -4.16 -1.05 -20.39
CA ALA A 354 -2.92 -0.53 -19.86
C ALA A 354 -3.13 0.66 -18.92
N ALA A 355 -2.34 0.73 -17.85
CA ALA A 355 -2.39 1.83 -16.91
C ALA A 355 -2.10 3.20 -17.58
N LEU A 356 -2.83 4.22 -17.11
CA LEU A 356 -2.64 5.62 -17.51
C LEU A 356 -1.22 6.05 -17.14
N PRO A 357 -0.40 6.57 -18.07
CA PRO A 357 0.95 7.02 -17.76
C PRO A 357 0.94 8.44 -17.19
N TYR A 358 1.91 8.77 -16.33
CA TYR A 358 1.98 10.07 -15.66
C TYR A 358 1.96 11.28 -16.62
N ASN A 359 2.62 11.21 -17.77
CA ASN A 359 2.62 12.30 -18.75
C ASN A 359 1.21 12.61 -19.28
N GLN A 360 0.37 11.59 -19.46
CA GLN A 360 -1.03 11.74 -19.87
C GLN A 360 -1.94 12.28 -18.76
N LEU A 361 -1.47 12.34 -17.51
CA LEU A 361 -2.15 13.04 -16.41
C LEU A 361 -1.66 14.49 -16.29
N ARG A 362 -0.35 14.71 -16.36
CA ARG A 362 0.30 16.01 -16.14
C ARG A 362 -0.16 17.09 -17.11
N ASP A 363 -0.18 16.77 -18.41
CA ASP A 363 -0.43 17.78 -19.43
C ASP A 363 -1.92 18.22 -19.44
N PRO A 364 -2.91 17.32 -19.31
CA PRO A 364 -4.30 17.70 -19.05
C PRO A 364 -4.50 18.50 -17.76
N LEU A 365 -3.72 18.24 -16.71
CA LEU A 365 -3.86 18.99 -15.44
C LEU A 365 -3.48 20.45 -15.60
N ASN A 366 -2.36 20.70 -16.26
CA ASN A 366 -1.94 22.05 -16.59
C ASN A 366 -2.97 22.72 -17.52
N ARG A 367 -3.49 22.00 -18.52
CA ARG A 367 -4.55 22.50 -19.42
C ARG A 367 -5.81 22.88 -18.64
N LEU A 368 -6.27 22.04 -17.71
CA LEU A 368 -7.45 22.29 -16.89
C LEU A 368 -7.28 23.56 -16.05
N GLY A 369 -6.10 23.76 -15.44
CA GLY A 369 -5.80 24.99 -14.72
C GLY A 369 -5.91 26.25 -15.59
N LYS A 370 -5.45 26.18 -16.84
CA LYS A 370 -5.58 27.28 -17.82
C LYS A 370 -7.03 27.54 -18.20
N ILE A 371 -7.82 26.48 -18.44
CA ILE A 371 -9.26 26.58 -18.76
C ILE A 371 -10.02 27.21 -17.58
N ALA A 372 -9.66 26.86 -16.35
CA ALA A 372 -10.21 27.43 -15.13
C ALA A 372 -9.79 28.90 -14.89
N GLY A 373 -8.85 29.44 -15.68
CA GLY A 373 -8.35 30.80 -15.51
C GLY A 373 -7.39 30.98 -14.34
N ILE A 374 -6.78 29.90 -13.84
CA ILE A 374 -5.82 29.96 -12.73
C ILE A 374 -4.52 30.56 -13.25
N LYS A 375 -4.04 31.63 -12.59
CA LYS A 375 -2.80 32.35 -12.95
C LYS A 375 -1.56 31.45 -12.86
N GLU A 376 -1.50 30.65 -11.79
CA GLU A 376 -0.36 29.76 -11.52
C GLU A 376 -0.50 28.42 -12.26
N LYS A 377 0.63 27.79 -12.60
CA LYS A 377 0.63 26.46 -13.23
C LYS A 377 0.03 25.43 -12.24
N LEU A 378 -1.10 24.83 -12.62
CA LEU A 378 -1.70 23.76 -11.84
C LEU A 378 -0.85 22.48 -11.96
N THR A 379 -0.37 21.99 -10.82
CA THR A 379 0.35 20.72 -10.72
C THR A 379 -0.26 19.86 -9.62
N SER A 380 0.05 18.56 -9.64
CA SER A 380 -0.34 17.64 -8.56
C SER A 380 0.20 18.06 -7.20
N TYR A 381 1.31 18.80 -7.17
CA TYR A 381 1.90 19.33 -5.95
C TYR A 381 1.04 20.42 -5.30
N CYS A 382 0.16 21.09 -6.06
CA CYS A 382 -0.84 22.01 -5.49
C CYS A 382 -1.81 21.26 -4.55
N PHE A 383 -2.31 20.08 -4.97
CA PHE A 383 -3.18 19.21 -4.16
C PHE A 383 -2.44 18.74 -2.91
N ARG A 384 -1.25 18.17 -3.08
CA ARG A 384 -0.42 17.68 -1.96
C ARG A 384 -0.16 18.76 -0.91
N ARG A 385 0.11 20.00 -1.32
CA ARG A 385 0.26 21.14 -0.39
C ARG A 385 -1.06 21.53 0.28
N GLY A 386 -2.16 21.55 -0.47
CA GLY A 386 -3.51 21.74 0.06
C GLY A 386 -3.83 20.78 1.19
N THR A 387 -3.73 19.48 0.91
CA THR A 387 -3.95 18.43 1.90
C THR A 387 -3.00 18.54 3.09
N ALA A 388 -1.71 18.80 2.84
CA ALA A 388 -0.73 18.97 3.93
C ALA A 388 -1.12 20.10 4.87
N ASN A 389 -1.51 21.27 4.33
CA ASN A 389 -1.91 22.41 5.14
C ASN A 389 -3.20 22.13 5.94
N VAL A 390 -4.18 21.47 5.33
CA VAL A 390 -5.42 21.07 6.02
C VAL A 390 -5.11 20.16 7.21
N VAL A 391 -4.31 19.12 7.00
CA VAL A 391 -3.97 18.15 8.04
C VAL A 391 -3.08 18.78 9.12
N ASP A 392 -2.17 19.67 8.75
CA ASP A 392 -1.31 20.40 9.69
C ASP A 392 -2.12 21.26 10.67
N HIS A 393 -3.23 21.85 10.22
CA HIS A 393 -4.10 22.65 11.08
C HIS A 393 -5.07 21.79 11.91
N ALA A 394 -5.49 20.64 11.39
CA ALA A 394 -6.59 19.86 11.97
C ALA A 394 -6.14 18.61 12.76
N ALA A 395 -4.89 18.17 12.63
CA ALA A 395 -4.40 16.93 13.22
C ALA A 395 -3.01 17.09 13.88
N THR A 396 -2.53 16.03 14.53
CA THR A 396 -1.20 16.03 15.14
C THR A 396 -0.10 15.89 14.09
N ASP A 397 1.12 16.33 14.44
CA ASP A 397 2.32 16.15 13.60
C ASP A 397 2.50 14.69 13.15
N ALA A 398 2.18 13.71 14.01
CA ALA A 398 2.29 12.30 13.68
C ALA A 398 1.31 11.87 12.57
N VAL A 399 0.07 12.38 12.61
CA VAL A 399 -0.92 12.15 11.55
C VAL A 399 -0.51 12.85 10.26
N ARG A 400 -0.05 14.10 10.34
CA ARG A 400 0.48 14.83 9.17
C ARG A 400 1.63 14.06 8.53
N ASP A 401 2.58 13.58 9.34
CA ASP A 401 3.72 12.82 8.85
C ASP A 401 3.30 11.48 8.25
N GLN A 402 2.29 10.81 8.82
CA GLN A 402 1.71 9.60 8.26
C GLN A 402 1.05 9.86 6.90
N VAL A 403 0.17 10.87 6.79
CA VAL A 403 -0.50 11.27 5.55
C VAL A 403 0.52 11.65 4.48
N MET A 404 1.54 12.42 4.86
CA MET A 404 2.60 12.86 3.94
C MET A 404 3.65 11.77 3.65
N ARG A 405 3.58 10.63 4.35
CA ARG A 405 4.57 9.53 4.31
C ARG A 405 5.99 10.02 4.62
N HIS A 406 6.09 10.98 5.54
CA HIS A 406 7.34 11.53 6.03
C HIS A 406 7.83 10.76 7.26
N ASN A 407 9.16 10.67 7.40
CA ASN A 407 9.80 10.10 8.57
C ASN A 407 10.47 11.24 9.35
N ALA A 408 9.69 12.05 10.06
CA ALA A 408 10.25 13.00 11.02
C ALA A 408 10.56 12.31 12.36
N ASN A 409 10.92 13.09 13.37
CA ASN A 409 11.49 12.71 14.69
C ASN A 409 10.81 11.56 15.48
N SER A 410 9.66 11.03 15.04
CA SER A 410 8.92 9.89 15.59
C SER A 410 9.03 8.60 14.76
N ALA A 411 10.08 8.47 13.93
CA ALA A 411 10.25 7.38 12.95
C ALA A 411 10.10 5.95 13.50
N LEU A 412 10.40 5.72 14.78
CA LEU A 412 10.19 4.41 15.44
C LEU A 412 8.71 4.14 15.70
N TYR A 413 7.96 5.11 16.24
CA TYR A 413 6.53 5.00 16.45
C TYR A 413 5.79 4.83 15.11
N ASN A 414 6.09 5.71 14.15
CA ASN A 414 5.53 5.65 12.80
C ASN A 414 5.96 4.41 12.00
N GLY A 415 7.04 3.74 12.41
CA GLY A 415 7.58 2.56 11.75
C GLY A 415 7.03 1.23 12.30
N HIS A 416 6.70 1.17 13.59
CA HIS A 416 6.37 -0.09 14.27
C HIS A 416 4.98 -0.13 14.89
N TYR A 417 4.42 1.00 15.29
CA TYR A 417 3.18 1.05 16.09
C TYR A 417 2.04 1.78 15.38
N ALA A 418 2.35 2.74 14.52
CA ALA A 418 1.34 3.39 13.69
C ALA A 418 0.68 2.35 12.77
N ASN A 419 -0.64 2.29 12.82
CA ASN A 419 -1.44 1.48 11.92
C ASN A 419 -1.28 1.99 10.48
N GLU A 420 -1.35 1.13 9.47
CA GLU A 420 -1.39 1.56 8.07
C GLU A 420 -2.64 2.42 7.76
N LYS A 421 -3.72 2.23 8.51
CA LYS A 421 -4.97 3.01 8.45
C LYS A 421 -4.81 4.39 9.07
N VAL A 422 -5.02 5.44 8.28
CA VAL A 422 -5.01 6.83 8.75
C VAL A 422 -6.25 7.06 9.61
N ARG A 423 -6.07 7.25 10.92
CA ARG A 423 -7.15 7.51 11.88
C ARG A 423 -7.54 8.99 11.92
N PHE A 424 -7.67 9.60 10.74
CA PHE A 424 -8.09 10.98 10.58
C PHE A 424 -8.85 11.13 9.26
N ASP A 425 -9.99 11.83 9.30
CA ASP A 425 -10.88 12.01 8.16
C ASP A 425 -10.36 13.13 7.24
N VAL A 426 -9.32 12.80 6.46
CA VAL A 426 -8.69 13.74 5.52
C VAL A 426 -9.70 14.28 4.50
N GLN A 427 -10.64 13.43 4.05
CA GLN A 427 -11.68 13.83 3.09
C GLN A 427 -12.57 14.92 3.69
N SER A 428 -13.14 14.70 4.88
CA SER A 428 -14.05 15.68 5.48
C SER A 428 -13.33 16.97 5.88
N ALA A 429 -12.11 16.86 6.44
CA ALA A 429 -11.28 18.01 6.76
C ALA A 429 -10.96 18.84 5.52
N GLY A 430 -10.61 18.20 4.40
CA GLY A 430 -10.32 18.88 3.14
C GLY A 430 -11.55 19.56 2.54
N LEU A 431 -12.71 18.93 2.63
CA LEU A 431 -13.97 19.46 2.11
C LEU A 431 -14.64 20.50 3.04
N GLY A 432 -14.08 20.74 4.23
CA GLY A 432 -14.66 21.66 5.21
C GLY A 432 -16.01 21.19 5.78
N ARG A 433 -16.24 19.87 5.82
CA ARG A 433 -17.49 19.27 6.34
C ARG A 433 -17.26 18.62 7.72
N PRO A 434 -18.32 18.39 8.52
CA PRO A 434 -18.21 17.63 9.76
C PRO A 434 -17.62 16.24 9.51
N SER A 435 -16.71 15.81 10.39
CA SER A 435 -16.11 14.48 10.28
C SER A 435 -17.12 13.38 10.60
N VAL A 436 -16.97 12.24 9.93
CA VAL A 436 -17.76 11.03 10.20
C VAL A 436 -16.99 10.12 11.17
N ASP A 437 -16.65 10.65 12.34
CA ASP A 437 -15.75 10.02 13.32
C ASP A 437 -16.23 8.63 13.79
N GLY A 438 -17.54 8.43 13.94
CA GLY A 438 -18.11 7.13 14.29
C GLY A 438 -17.79 6.05 13.26
N VAL A 439 -18.04 6.35 11.98
CA VAL A 439 -17.75 5.43 10.86
C VAL A 439 -16.25 5.22 10.71
N LEU A 440 -15.44 6.28 10.79
CA LEU A 440 -13.98 6.17 10.72
C LEU A 440 -13.42 5.31 11.87
N ARG A 441 -13.93 5.50 13.09
CA ARG A 441 -13.58 4.67 14.24
C ARG A 441 -13.92 3.20 13.95
N MET A 442 -15.12 2.91 13.46
CA MET A 442 -15.52 1.55 13.09
C MET A 442 -14.58 0.94 12.02
N LEU A 443 -14.28 1.69 10.96
CA LEU A 443 -13.38 1.29 9.86
C LEU A 443 -11.96 0.95 10.33
N THR A 444 -11.54 1.48 11.48
CA THR A 444 -10.19 1.27 12.04
C THR A 444 -10.15 0.21 13.15
N HIS A 445 -11.29 -0.36 13.54
CA HIS A 445 -11.41 -1.39 14.57
C HIS A 445 -11.17 -2.80 14.02
N MET A 446 -10.60 -3.68 14.86
CA MET A 446 -10.43 -5.11 14.53
C MET A 446 -11.78 -5.83 14.35
N SER A 447 -12.83 -5.34 15.00
CA SER A 447 -14.18 -5.93 14.96
C SER A 447 -15.00 -5.55 13.72
N LEU A 448 -14.45 -4.76 12.79
CA LEU A 448 -15.16 -4.30 11.59
C LEU A 448 -15.79 -5.46 10.81
N MET A 449 -14.99 -6.49 10.52
CA MET A 449 -15.40 -7.67 9.76
C MET A 449 -15.82 -8.83 10.69
N CYS A 450 -16.22 -8.54 11.94
CA CYS A 450 -16.65 -9.59 12.86
C CYS A 450 -17.94 -10.22 12.33
N ASP A 451 -17.94 -11.55 12.20
CA ASP A 451 -19.13 -12.33 11.92
C ASP A 451 -19.24 -13.46 12.95
N PRO A 452 -20.23 -13.43 13.85
CA PRO A 452 -20.49 -14.49 14.82
C PRO A 452 -20.78 -15.86 14.21
N ARG A 453 -21.13 -15.93 12.92
CA ARG A 453 -21.37 -17.17 12.17
C ARG A 453 -20.07 -17.84 11.69
N ALA A 454 -18.93 -17.16 11.78
CA ALA A 454 -17.67 -17.65 11.22
C ALA A 454 -17.18 -18.94 11.91
N PRO A 455 -16.79 -19.98 11.15
CA PRO A 455 -16.44 -21.28 11.70
C PRO A 455 -15.21 -21.20 12.60
N VAL A 456 -15.31 -21.80 13.80
CA VAL A 456 -14.20 -21.90 14.76
C VAL A 456 -13.29 -23.09 14.44
N HIS A 457 -13.86 -24.17 13.92
CA HIS A 457 -13.16 -25.39 13.57
C HIS A 457 -13.45 -25.80 12.12
N VAL A 458 -12.47 -26.44 11.49
CA VAL A 458 -12.65 -27.05 10.18
C VAL A 458 -13.40 -28.37 10.36
N PRO A 459 -14.50 -28.62 9.64
CA PRO A 459 -15.22 -29.89 9.76
C PRO A 459 -14.32 -31.08 9.39
N ASP A 460 -14.51 -32.21 10.09
CA ASP A 460 -13.68 -33.41 9.91
C ASP A 460 -13.73 -33.97 8.48
N GLU A 461 -14.86 -33.78 7.79
CA GLU A 461 -15.04 -34.18 6.38
C GLU A 461 -14.06 -33.45 5.45
N TYR A 462 -13.83 -32.14 5.66
CA TYR A 462 -12.85 -31.37 4.91
C TYR A 462 -11.42 -31.76 5.26
N LEU A 463 -11.15 -32.07 6.54
CA LEU A 463 -9.82 -32.55 6.97
C LEU A 463 -9.48 -33.92 6.36
N ALA A 464 -10.46 -34.82 6.29
CA ALA A 464 -10.31 -36.15 5.72
C ALA A 464 -10.15 -36.13 4.19
N ALA A 465 -10.80 -35.17 3.51
CA ALA A 465 -10.74 -35.04 2.06
C ALA A 465 -9.46 -34.37 1.53
N LEU A 466 -8.66 -33.73 2.39
CA LEU A 466 -7.38 -33.12 1.99
C LEU A 466 -6.29 -34.19 1.83
N PRO A 467 -5.43 -34.10 0.80
CA PRO A 467 -4.36 -35.08 0.58
C PRO A 467 -3.34 -35.08 1.73
N PRO A 468 -2.56 -36.15 1.95
CA PRO A 468 -1.46 -36.16 2.92
C PRO A 468 -0.37 -35.11 2.60
N ASP A 469 0.31 -34.60 3.63
CA ASP A 469 1.40 -33.64 3.46
C ASP A 469 2.70 -34.39 3.10
N PRO A 470 3.37 -34.07 1.98
CA PRO A 470 4.59 -34.76 1.59
C PRO A 470 5.70 -34.74 2.65
N VAL A 471 5.84 -33.64 3.40
CA VAL A 471 6.85 -33.49 4.46
C VAL A 471 6.52 -34.37 5.66
N ILE A 472 5.24 -34.40 6.05
CA ILE A 472 4.79 -35.27 7.16
C ILE A 472 4.96 -36.73 6.78
N THR A 473 4.56 -37.11 5.57
CA THR A 473 4.70 -38.47 5.05
C THR A 473 6.17 -38.89 5.00
N ALA A 474 7.08 -38.02 4.54
CA ALA A 474 8.52 -38.30 4.52
C ALA A 474 9.10 -38.49 5.92
N LEU A 475 8.73 -37.65 6.89
CA LEU A 475 9.18 -37.80 8.29
C LEU A 475 8.63 -39.08 8.94
N GLU A 476 7.39 -39.46 8.61
CA GLU A 476 6.79 -40.72 9.08
C GLU A 476 7.51 -41.93 8.50
N GLN A 477 7.87 -41.90 7.21
CA GLN A 477 8.68 -42.93 6.55
C GLN A 477 10.08 -43.02 7.15
N GLU A 478 10.77 -41.89 7.37
CA GLU A 478 12.10 -41.85 8.00
C GLU A 478 12.08 -42.46 9.40
N ARG A 479 11.05 -42.12 10.19
CA ARG A 479 10.87 -42.69 11.52
C ARG A 479 10.63 -44.21 11.46
N GLU A 480 9.84 -44.67 10.49
CA GLU A 480 9.53 -46.09 10.35
C GLU A 480 10.75 -46.90 9.89
N GLN A 481 11.54 -46.36 8.96
CA GLN A 481 12.82 -46.94 8.55
C GLN A 481 13.80 -47.03 9.72
N LEU A 482 13.88 -45.99 10.55
CA LEU A 482 14.74 -45.96 11.73
C LEU A 482 14.28 -46.97 12.80
N LYS A 483 12.97 -47.20 12.93
CA LYS A 483 12.41 -48.20 13.84
C LYS A 483 12.58 -49.62 13.32
N ALA A 484 12.54 -49.84 12.01
CA ALA A 484 12.64 -51.16 11.37
C ALA A 484 11.74 -52.24 12.02
N GLY A 485 10.54 -51.88 12.49
CA GLY A 485 9.61 -52.78 13.18
C GLY A 485 9.85 -52.99 14.68
N ALA A 486 10.83 -52.29 15.29
CA ALA A 486 11.10 -52.37 16.72
C ALA A 486 10.06 -51.58 17.55
N TYR A 487 9.32 -52.29 18.41
CA TYR A 487 8.32 -51.70 19.31
C TYR A 487 8.91 -51.12 20.60
N ARG A 488 10.05 -51.64 21.09
CA ARG A 488 10.77 -51.14 22.27
C ARG A 488 12.07 -50.46 21.83
N ILE A 489 12.12 -49.14 22.04
CA ILE A 489 13.24 -48.26 21.64
C ILE A 489 13.99 -47.66 22.84
N GLN A 490 13.52 -47.90 24.07
CA GLN A 490 14.08 -47.34 25.29
C GLN A 490 15.46 -47.93 25.58
N GLY A 491 16.48 -47.09 25.72
CA GLY A 491 17.88 -47.50 25.93
C GLY A 491 18.67 -47.80 24.66
N THR A 492 18.11 -47.56 23.46
CA THR A 492 18.80 -47.81 22.19
C THR A 492 19.50 -46.55 21.67
N SER A 493 20.53 -46.71 20.82
CA SER A 493 21.24 -45.60 20.18
C SER A 493 20.35 -44.73 19.29
N ILE A 494 19.24 -45.30 18.79
CA ILE A 494 18.26 -44.62 17.92
C ILE A 494 17.18 -43.86 18.69
N GLU A 495 17.07 -44.02 20.01
CA GLU A 495 15.99 -43.44 20.81
C GLU A 495 15.88 -41.92 20.69
N ALA A 496 17.02 -41.22 20.79
CA ALA A 496 17.08 -39.78 20.70
C ALA A 496 16.56 -39.27 19.33
N GLU A 497 16.90 -39.98 18.26
CA GLU A 497 16.51 -39.61 16.90
C GLU A 497 15.03 -39.96 16.63
N VAL A 498 14.53 -41.10 17.11
CA VAL A 498 13.09 -41.42 17.04
C VAL A 498 12.25 -40.40 17.82
N ARG A 499 12.72 -39.94 18.98
CA ARG A 499 12.06 -38.87 19.74
C ARG A 499 12.10 -37.54 18.97
N ARG A 500 13.24 -37.18 18.37
CA ARG A 500 13.39 -35.99 17.50
C ARG A 500 12.41 -36.02 16.33
N LEU A 501 12.33 -37.14 15.60
CA LEU A 501 11.42 -37.32 14.47
C LEU A 501 9.95 -37.29 14.93
N THR A 502 9.61 -37.91 16.06
CA THR A 502 8.24 -37.88 16.61
C THR A 502 7.82 -36.46 16.96
N ALA A 503 8.69 -35.68 17.60
CA ALA A 503 8.45 -34.27 17.89
C ALA A 503 8.34 -33.42 16.60
N ALA A 504 9.17 -33.71 15.59
CA ALA A 504 9.11 -33.03 14.30
C ALA A 504 7.79 -33.32 13.57
N ILE A 505 7.32 -34.57 13.55
CA ILE A 505 6.02 -34.98 12.99
C ILE A 505 4.88 -34.25 13.72
N GLY A 506 4.90 -34.23 15.06
CA GLY A 506 3.88 -33.53 15.85
C GLY A 506 3.84 -32.03 15.54
N SER A 507 5.00 -31.38 15.47
CA SER A 507 5.13 -29.97 15.11
C SER A 507 4.61 -29.68 13.69
N ALA A 508 4.97 -30.53 12.73
CA ALA A 508 4.52 -30.41 11.34
C ALA A 508 3.00 -30.59 11.21
N LYS A 509 2.41 -31.58 11.90
CA LYS A 509 0.94 -31.80 11.95
C LYS A 509 0.20 -30.59 12.53
N THR A 510 0.65 -30.07 13.67
CA THR A 510 0.06 -28.87 14.29
C THR A 510 0.15 -27.66 13.36
N LYS A 511 1.31 -27.44 12.74
CA LYS A 511 1.50 -26.35 11.80
C LYS A 511 0.58 -26.46 10.59
N ARG A 512 0.48 -27.66 10.00
CA ARG A 512 -0.44 -27.92 8.89
C ARG A 512 -1.89 -27.64 9.30
N ARG A 513 -2.32 -28.12 10.46
CA ARG A 513 -3.67 -27.89 10.98
C ARG A 513 -3.97 -26.40 11.17
N ASN A 514 -3.00 -25.63 11.67
CA ASN A 514 -3.13 -24.18 11.82
C ASN A 514 -3.26 -23.48 10.46
N ILE A 515 -2.47 -23.88 9.45
CA ILE A 515 -2.57 -23.35 8.09
C ILE A 515 -3.94 -23.67 7.49
N ILE A 516 -4.41 -24.92 7.60
CA ILE A 516 -5.74 -25.31 7.09
C ILE A 516 -6.85 -24.51 7.78
N SER A 517 -6.78 -24.39 9.11
CA SER A 517 -7.80 -23.64 9.88
C SER A 517 -7.82 -22.17 9.51
N GLN A 518 -6.64 -21.57 9.32
CA GLN A 518 -6.53 -20.20 8.88
C GLN A 518 -7.09 -20.01 7.47
N GLU A 519 -6.70 -20.84 6.50
CA GLU A 519 -7.16 -20.73 5.11
C GLU A 519 -8.66 -21.01 4.96
N PHE A 520 -9.21 -21.95 5.73
CA PHE A 520 -10.65 -22.21 5.75
C PHE A 520 -11.43 -21.00 6.27
N ARG A 521 -10.92 -20.36 7.33
CA ARG A 521 -11.53 -19.16 7.90
C ARG A 521 -11.37 -17.93 6.98
N ASP A 522 -10.19 -17.75 6.37
CA ASP A 522 -9.93 -16.69 5.40
C ASP A 522 -10.87 -16.81 4.18
N ASP A 523 -11.14 -18.04 3.72
CA ASP A 523 -12.04 -18.30 2.62
C ASP A 523 -13.53 -18.05 2.98
N TYR A 524 -13.95 -18.37 4.22
CA TYR A 524 -15.27 -17.98 4.74
C TYR A 524 -15.50 -16.46 4.61
N PHE A 525 -14.57 -15.65 5.13
CA PHE A 525 -14.71 -14.19 5.10
C PHE A 525 -14.65 -13.60 3.70
N ARG A 526 -13.98 -14.27 2.76
CA ARG A 526 -13.98 -13.88 1.33
C ARG A 526 -15.33 -14.17 0.67
N ARG A 527 -15.93 -15.33 0.91
CA ARG A 527 -17.11 -15.78 0.15
C ARG A 527 -18.43 -15.32 0.76
N ARG A 528 -18.50 -15.23 2.09
CA ARG A 528 -19.74 -14.95 2.81
C ARG A 528 -20.40 -13.62 2.44
N PRO A 529 -19.69 -12.48 2.32
CA PRO A 529 -20.32 -11.22 1.91
C PRO A 529 -21.01 -11.31 0.55
N THR A 530 -20.35 -11.93 -0.44
CA THR A 530 -20.90 -12.15 -1.78
C THR A 530 -22.14 -13.04 -1.74
N GLU A 531 -22.13 -14.11 -0.94
CA GLU A 531 -23.31 -14.96 -0.72
C GLU A 531 -24.48 -14.18 -0.10
N ASP A 532 -24.24 -13.40 0.96
CA ASP A 532 -25.27 -12.61 1.64
C ASP A 532 -25.89 -11.56 0.67
N ILE A 533 -25.08 -10.92 -0.18
CA ILE A 533 -25.54 -9.99 -1.24
C ILE A 533 -26.47 -10.70 -2.24
N GLU A 534 -26.07 -11.86 -2.75
CA GLU A 534 -26.85 -12.60 -3.74
C GLU A 534 -28.16 -13.14 -3.15
N ARG A 535 -28.15 -13.63 -1.91
CA ARG A 535 -29.39 -14.06 -1.23
C ARG A 535 -30.37 -12.89 -1.13
N HIS A 536 -29.89 -11.71 -0.72
CA HIS A 536 -30.73 -10.52 -0.59
C HIS A 536 -31.33 -10.09 -1.94
N ASN A 537 -30.50 -9.96 -2.97
CA ASN A 537 -30.94 -9.48 -4.28
C ASN A 537 -31.86 -10.48 -5.00
N ASN A 538 -31.81 -11.77 -4.64
CA ASN A 538 -32.72 -12.81 -5.11
C ASN A 538 -34.01 -12.91 -4.27
N GLY A 539 -34.22 -12.02 -3.29
CA GLY A 539 -35.43 -11.99 -2.45
C GLY A 539 -35.51 -13.15 -1.46
N GLN A 540 -34.40 -13.83 -1.16
CA GLN A 540 -34.38 -14.91 -0.18
C GLN A 540 -34.48 -14.33 1.23
N HIS A 541 -35.16 -15.06 2.12
CA HIS A 541 -35.25 -14.68 3.52
C HIS A 541 -33.87 -14.68 4.18
N GLU A 542 -33.69 -13.71 5.07
CA GLU A 542 -32.49 -13.54 5.86
C GLU A 542 -32.26 -14.80 6.72
N GLU A 543 -31.01 -15.27 6.77
CA GLU A 543 -30.65 -16.38 7.63
C GLU A 543 -30.75 -15.91 9.08
N GLU A 544 -31.75 -16.41 9.81
CA GLU A 544 -31.97 -16.07 11.21
C GLU A 544 -30.75 -16.51 12.03
N TYR A 545 -30.01 -15.53 12.54
CA TYR A 545 -28.92 -15.79 13.46
C TYR A 545 -29.47 -15.83 14.88
N VAL A 546 -29.49 -17.02 15.47
CA VAL A 546 -29.75 -17.21 16.89
C VAL A 546 -28.42 -17.21 17.61
N GLU A 547 -28.21 -16.23 18.50
CA GLU A 547 -27.02 -16.19 19.33
C GLU A 547 -26.93 -17.48 20.16
N PRO A 548 -25.80 -18.19 20.15
CA PRO A 548 -25.71 -19.47 20.83
C PRO A 548 -25.89 -19.28 22.34
N VAL A 549 -26.80 -20.05 22.94
CA VAL A 549 -26.89 -20.14 24.40
C VAL A 549 -25.62 -20.83 24.90
N ILE A 550 -24.74 -20.07 25.55
CA ILE A 550 -23.49 -20.59 26.11
C ILE A 550 -23.75 -21.10 27.52
N GLU A 551 -23.83 -22.42 27.67
CA GLU A 551 -23.83 -23.06 28.99
C GLU A 551 -22.39 -23.22 29.48
N HIS A 552 -22.03 -22.48 30.53
CA HIS A 552 -20.74 -22.64 31.18
C HIS A 552 -20.75 -23.85 32.12
N GLN A 553 -19.71 -24.68 32.04
CA GLN A 553 -19.54 -25.85 32.92
C GLN A 553 -19.44 -25.47 34.41
N ILE A 554 -19.12 -24.21 34.71
CA ILE A 554 -18.93 -23.69 36.06
C ILE A 554 -20.03 -22.64 36.33
N PRO A 555 -20.96 -22.86 37.28
CA PRO A 555 -22.06 -21.93 37.55
C PRO A 555 -21.62 -20.51 37.91
N GLN A 556 -20.49 -20.37 38.63
CA GLN A 556 -19.90 -19.08 38.98
C GLN A 556 -19.46 -18.31 37.74
N ARG A 557 -19.12 -18.99 36.63
CA ARG A 557 -18.79 -18.32 35.36
C ARG A 557 -20.03 -17.67 34.75
N THR A 558 -21.18 -18.33 34.79
CA THR A 558 -22.46 -17.77 34.37
C THR A 558 -22.81 -16.53 35.18
N GLN A 559 -22.74 -16.63 36.52
CA GLN A 559 -22.96 -15.50 37.42
C GLN A 559 -22.03 -14.32 37.11
N LEU A 560 -20.75 -14.60 36.81
CA LEU A 560 -19.77 -13.57 36.47
C LEU A 560 -20.06 -12.90 35.13
N VAL A 561 -20.54 -13.66 34.13
CA VAL A 561 -20.96 -13.11 32.84
C VAL A 561 -22.17 -12.20 33.02
N ASP A 562 -23.19 -12.65 33.75
CA ASP A 562 -24.38 -11.84 34.06
C ASP A 562 -24.02 -10.57 34.84
N LEU A 563 -22.99 -10.64 35.70
CA LEU A 563 -22.52 -9.48 36.45
C LEU A 563 -21.70 -8.50 35.60
N ILE A 564 -20.80 -8.97 34.73
CA ILE A 564 -19.81 -8.12 34.03
C ILE A 564 -20.28 -7.67 32.65
N CYS A 565 -20.89 -8.57 31.87
CA CYS A 565 -21.13 -8.38 30.44
C CYS A 565 -22.26 -7.39 30.09
N PRO A 566 -23.33 -7.19 30.90
CA PRO A 566 -24.32 -6.18 30.59
C PRO A 566 -23.69 -4.77 30.57
N ARG A 567 -23.67 -4.14 29.39
CA ARG A 567 -23.29 -2.73 29.25
C ARG A 567 -24.36 -1.91 29.96
N VAL A 568 -23.98 -1.24 31.04
CA VAL A 568 -24.89 -0.32 31.74
C VAL A 568 -24.46 1.10 31.39
N THR A 569 -25.31 1.76 30.60
CA THR A 569 -25.27 3.21 30.40
C THR A 569 -25.99 3.86 31.59
N ASP A 570 -25.52 5.04 32.00
CA ASP A 570 -26.18 5.88 33.02
C ASP A 570 -26.28 5.28 34.44
N ILE A 571 -25.26 4.50 34.85
CA ILE A 571 -25.15 4.02 36.24
C ILE A 571 -24.63 5.13 37.17
N THR A 572 -25.29 5.32 38.32
CA THR A 572 -24.77 6.23 39.35
C THR A 572 -23.43 5.71 39.89
N PRO A 573 -22.51 6.58 40.35
CA PRO A 573 -21.24 6.16 40.92
C PRO A 573 -21.40 5.14 42.07
N GLN A 574 -22.43 5.31 42.91
CA GLN A 574 -22.76 4.41 44.01
C GLN A 574 -23.19 3.02 43.53
N ASN A 575 -24.05 2.96 42.51
CA ASN A 575 -24.46 1.68 41.92
C ASN A 575 -23.33 1.01 41.14
N ALA A 576 -22.43 1.79 40.55
CA ALA A 576 -21.23 1.27 39.90
C ALA A 576 -20.27 0.62 40.90
N VAL A 577 -20.11 1.21 42.09
CA VAL A 577 -19.35 0.60 43.19
C VAL A 577 -20.09 -0.62 43.73
N LYS A 578 -21.40 -0.54 43.97
CA LYS A 578 -22.21 -1.66 44.47
C LYS A 578 -22.19 -2.88 43.53
N ARG A 579 -22.05 -2.68 42.21
CA ARG A 579 -21.91 -3.77 41.23
C ARG A 579 -20.51 -4.42 41.26
N ARG A 580 -19.49 -3.71 41.74
CA ARG A 580 -18.11 -4.21 41.87
C ARG A 580 -17.89 -4.99 43.18
N ILE A 581 -18.63 -4.63 44.23
CA ILE A 581 -18.71 -5.35 45.50
C ILE A 581 -19.57 -6.59 45.29
#